data_AF-A0A941CMH2-F1
#
_entry.id   AF-A0A941CMH2-F1
#
_cell.length_a   1.000
_cell.length_b   1.000
_cell.length_c   1.000
_cell.angle_alpha   90.00
_cell.angle_beta   90.00
_cell.angle_gamma   90.00
#
_symmetry.space_group_name_H-M   'P 1'
#
loop_
_entity.id
_entity.type
_entity.pdbx_description
1 polymer ?
#
loop_
_entity_poly.entity_id
_entity_poly.type
_entity_poly.pdbx_seq_one_letter_code
_entity_poly.pdbx_strand_id
1 'polypeptide(L)'
;MGDDFKEFPTFSQAKKFVEKLNKAEWPEFEESDNVDNYISKVEKILFQDFEILPDILKRFKPKEFPLPIFRARELKDFKNINLFSEHSYPPANFVGFNRCNFPKSPVFYCSDNPLTALTEVIRNGNHKERKFCVSKWEIIDIEQEFVFQTFLHSELDNENVFAFLKQAELEQLDQPFDNKLGEDKKAGLAELIKFLHNSFIKDNNYSLSASLAHRTLNAKHNLATDILMYPSVQTKYKGVNMAIHPNFVDNMMRVQRFYIIEIENYSIDSGKFEITISKYADIVKNRIYWRDIKPEDELYRKYLIKDFKHIMEQGFTWKFNEIKK
;
A
#
# COMPACT_ATOMS: atom_id res chain seq x y z
N MET A 1 -42.02 2.46 7.42
CA MET A 1 -40.59 2.11 7.44
C MET A 1 -39.88 3.40 7.78
N GLY A 2 -39.34 3.46 8.99
CA GLY A 2 -39.06 4.70 9.71
C GLY A 2 -37.83 5.45 9.22
N ASP A 3 -37.73 6.67 9.72
CA ASP A 3 -36.73 7.72 9.48
C ASP A 3 -35.25 7.36 9.80
N ASP A 4 -34.89 6.07 9.90
CA ASP A 4 -33.70 5.58 10.61
C ASP A 4 -32.33 5.86 9.94
N PHE A 5 -32.28 6.55 8.80
CA PHE A 5 -31.02 6.84 8.10
C PHE A 5 -30.96 8.26 7.53
N LYS A 6 -31.72 9.22 8.06
CA LYS A 6 -31.84 10.60 7.51
C LYS A 6 -30.50 11.35 7.43
N GLU A 7 -29.55 10.98 8.26
CA GLU A 7 -28.18 11.48 8.33
C GLU A 7 -27.32 11.08 7.12
N PHE A 8 -27.68 10.02 6.40
CA PHE A 8 -26.96 9.58 5.21
C PHE A 8 -27.44 10.33 3.95
N PRO A 9 -26.51 10.81 3.10
CA PRO A 9 -26.86 11.58 1.92
C PRO A 9 -27.53 10.71 0.85
N THR A 10 -28.58 11.24 0.25
CA THR A 10 -29.05 10.81 -1.08
C THR A 10 -27.97 11.02 -2.14
N PHE A 11 -28.11 10.38 -3.31
CA PHE A 11 -27.15 10.55 -4.40
C PHE A 11 -27.03 12.00 -4.87
N SER A 12 -28.14 12.73 -4.95
CA SER A 12 -28.15 14.15 -5.34
C SER A 12 -27.42 15.03 -4.32
N GLN A 13 -27.60 14.76 -3.02
CA GLN A 13 -26.89 15.48 -1.96
C GLN A 13 -25.39 15.19 -2.00
N ALA A 14 -24.99 13.92 -2.14
CA ALA A 14 -23.60 13.53 -2.24
C ALA A 14 -22.90 14.18 -3.44
N LYS A 15 -23.54 14.25 -4.61
CA LYS A 15 -23.00 14.94 -5.78
C LYS A 15 -22.74 16.42 -5.55
N LYS A 16 -23.73 17.14 -5.00
CA LYS A 16 -23.57 18.57 -4.66
C LYS A 16 -22.40 18.79 -3.70
N PHE A 17 -22.26 17.88 -2.74
CA PHE A 17 -21.15 17.92 -1.79
C PHE A 17 -19.80 17.69 -2.45
N VAL A 18 -19.68 16.65 -3.27
CA VAL A 18 -18.47 16.35 -4.05
C VAL A 18 -18.10 17.51 -4.97
N GLU A 19 -19.08 18.15 -5.62
CA GLU A 19 -18.84 19.36 -6.43
C GLU A 19 -18.28 20.52 -5.62
N LYS A 20 -18.75 20.70 -4.38
CA LYS A 20 -18.21 21.72 -3.46
C LYS A 20 -16.79 21.37 -3.01
N LEU A 21 -16.53 20.12 -2.62
CA LEU A 21 -15.21 19.66 -2.20
C LEU A 21 -14.17 19.73 -3.34
N ASN A 22 -14.57 19.44 -4.58
CA ASN A 22 -13.71 19.61 -5.76
C ASN A 22 -13.31 21.07 -6.03
N LYS A 23 -14.10 22.04 -5.52
CA LYS A 23 -13.81 23.47 -5.64
C LYS A 23 -13.19 24.06 -4.36
N ALA A 24 -13.07 23.26 -3.30
CA ALA A 24 -12.51 23.71 -2.05
C ALA A 24 -10.99 23.88 -2.18
N GLU A 25 -10.47 24.90 -1.51
CA GLU A 25 -9.04 25.07 -1.32
C GLU A 25 -8.60 24.22 -0.13
N TRP A 26 -7.75 23.22 -0.38
CA TRP A 26 -7.23 22.35 0.65
C TRP A 26 -6.03 23.01 1.33
N PRO A 27 -5.91 22.96 2.67
CA PRO A 27 -4.75 23.49 3.35
C PRO A 27 -3.51 22.68 2.96
N GLU A 28 -2.39 23.36 2.72
CA GLU A 28 -1.10 22.69 2.55
C GLU A 28 -0.48 22.41 3.91
N PHE A 29 0.22 21.29 4.04
CA PHE A 29 0.95 20.93 5.25
C PHE A 29 2.38 21.44 5.18
N GLU A 30 2.82 22.17 6.20
CA GLU A 30 4.22 22.57 6.38
C GLU A 30 4.90 21.72 7.46
N GLU A 31 6.21 21.47 7.35
CA GLU A 31 6.94 20.65 8.32
C GLU A 31 6.89 21.21 9.77
N SER A 32 6.70 22.52 9.91
CA SER A 32 6.48 23.19 11.20
C SER A 32 5.07 23.04 11.77
N ASP A 33 4.10 22.54 10.99
CA ASP A 33 2.73 22.38 11.45
C ASP A 33 2.61 21.31 12.52
N ASN A 34 1.69 21.55 13.46
CA ASN A 34 1.20 20.50 14.32
C ASN A 34 0.21 19.62 13.53
N VAL A 35 0.49 18.31 13.48
CA VAL A 35 -0.30 17.33 12.71
C VAL A 35 -1.77 17.31 13.13
N ASP A 36 -2.07 17.28 14.43
CA ASP A 36 -3.46 17.23 14.91
C ASP A 36 -4.24 18.49 14.52
N ASN A 37 -3.61 19.67 14.64
CA ASN A 37 -4.21 20.94 14.21
C ASN A 37 -4.45 20.97 12.70
N TYR A 38 -3.50 20.46 11.91
CA TYR A 38 -3.64 20.38 10.47
C TYR A 38 -4.77 19.44 10.05
N ILE A 39 -4.83 18.24 10.62
CA ILE A 39 -5.91 17.27 10.40
C ILE A 39 -7.26 17.91 10.74
N SER A 40 -7.35 18.62 11.87
CA SER A 40 -8.59 19.32 12.26
C SER A 40 -9.05 20.34 11.21
N LYS A 41 -8.13 21.01 10.50
CA LYS A 41 -8.47 21.92 9.39
C LYS A 41 -9.05 21.16 8.19
N VAL A 42 -8.44 20.04 7.82
CA VAL A 42 -8.89 19.17 6.73
C VAL A 42 -10.26 18.56 7.05
N GLU A 43 -10.43 18.06 8.27
CA GLU A 43 -11.69 17.51 8.76
C GLU A 43 -12.80 18.56 8.76
N LYS A 44 -12.53 19.80 9.16
CA LYS A 44 -13.53 20.88 9.09
C LYS A 44 -14.08 21.11 7.68
N ILE A 45 -13.27 20.91 6.64
CA ILE A 45 -13.70 20.99 5.23
C ILE A 45 -14.52 19.74 4.86
N LEU A 46 -14.00 18.56 5.19
CA LEU A 46 -14.64 17.27 4.88
C LEU A 46 -15.97 17.06 5.60
N PHE A 47 -16.15 17.64 6.78
CA PHE A 47 -17.34 17.48 7.61
C PHE A 47 -18.27 18.72 7.60
N GLN A 48 -18.03 19.68 6.70
CA GLN A 48 -18.78 20.94 6.71
C GLN A 48 -20.29 20.75 6.47
N ASP A 49 -20.66 19.81 5.58
CA ASP A 49 -22.06 19.58 5.20
C ASP A 49 -22.59 18.20 5.63
N PHE A 50 -21.69 17.25 5.92
CA PHE A 50 -22.03 15.90 6.38
C PHE A 50 -21.11 15.49 7.51
N GLU A 51 -21.66 15.03 8.62
CA GLU A 51 -20.88 14.53 9.77
C GLU A 51 -20.34 13.10 9.55
N ILE A 52 -20.53 12.55 8.34
CA ILE A 52 -20.22 11.15 8.02
C ILE A 52 -19.24 11.10 6.84
N LEU A 53 -18.13 10.41 7.03
CA LEU A 53 -17.25 9.95 5.96
C LEU A 53 -17.30 8.43 5.91
N PRO A 54 -17.74 7.83 4.79
CA PRO A 54 -17.80 6.38 4.68
C PRO A 54 -16.40 5.78 4.59
N ASP A 55 -16.10 4.85 5.49
CA ASP A 55 -14.94 3.96 5.42
C ASP A 55 -15.44 2.52 5.29
N ILE A 56 -14.99 1.80 4.25
CA ILE A 56 -15.28 0.37 4.11
C ILE A 56 -14.13 -0.41 4.74
N LEU A 57 -14.39 -0.95 5.93
CA LEU A 57 -13.42 -1.74 6.68
C LEU A 57 -13.72 -3.22 6.51
N LYS A 58 -12.68 -4.01 6.23
CA LYS A 58 -12.75 -5.47 6.23
C LYS A 58 -11.91 -6.01 7.37
N ARG A 59 -12.35 -7.13 7.93
CA ARG A 59 -11.59 -7.89 8.92
C ARG A 59 -11.10 -9.16 8.28
N PHE A 60 -9.84 -9.49 8.53
CA PHE A 60 -9.22 -10.70 8.05
C PHE A 60 -8.55 -11.42 9.20
N LYS A 61 -8.60 -12.75 9.18
CA LYS A 61 -7.58 -13.56 9.83
C LYS A 61 -6.36 -13.70 8.92
N PRO A 62 -5.15 -13.91 9.46
CA PRO A 62 -3.93 -14.09 8.67
C PRO A 62 -4.05 -15.11 7.52
N LYS A 63 -4.71 -16.26 7.75
CA LYS A 63 -4.92 -17.29 6.72
C LYS A 63 -5.83 -16.86 5.56
N GLU A 64 -6.68 -15.87 5.80
CA GLU A 64 -7.66 -15.37 4.83
C GLU A 64 -7.09 -14.25 3.97
N PHE A 65 -5.94 -13.70 4.34
CA PHE A 65 -5.29 -12.61 3.61
C PHE A 65 -4.35 -13.16 2.53
N PRO A 66 -4.76 -13.13 1.24
CA PRO A 66 -4.04 -13.86 0.20
C PRO A 66 -2.86 -13.08 -0.37
N LEU A 67 -2.67 -11.83 0.05
CA LEU A 67 -1.80 -10.88 -0.63
C LEU A 67 -0.35 -11.06 -0.19
N PRO A 68 0.58 -11.24 -1.14
CA PRO A 68 1.98 -11.23 -0.79
C PRO A 68 2.43 -9.80 -0.45
N ILE A 69 3.42 -9.69 0.43
CA ILE A 69 3.91 -8.40 0.92
C ILE A 69 5.40 -8.30 0.55
N PHE A 70 5.73 -7.35 -0.33
CA PHE A 70 7.09 -7.11 -0.78
C PHE A 70 7.52 -5.67 -0.51
N ARG A 71 8.77 -5.49 -0.10
CA ARG A 71 9.37 -4.17 0.05
C ARG A 71 10.75 -4.13 -0.58
N ALA A 72 11.02 -3.08 -1.34
CA ALA A 72 12.34 -2.81 -1.89
C ALA A 72 13.01 -1.64 -1.15
N ARG A 73 14.35 -1.66 -1.11
CA ARG A 73 15.17 -0.53 -0.68
C ARG A 73 16.50 -0.56 -1.42
N GLU A 74 17.08 0.59 -1.72
CA GLU A 74 18.42 0.65 -2.32
C GLU A 74 19.48 0.10 -1.36
N LEU A 75 20.38 -0.72 -1.89
CA LEU A 75 21.41 -1.40 -1.12
C LEU A 75 22.36 -0.41 -0.43
N LYS A 76 22.63 0.73 -1.09
CA LYS A 76 23.53 1.78 -0.58
C LYS A 76 23.00 2.48 0.67
N ASP A 77 21.69 2.40 0.92
CA ASP A 77 21.06 3.10 2.04
C ASP A 77 21.12 2.30 3.33
N PHE A 78 21.45 0.99 3.27
CA PHE A 78 21.59 0.15 4.45
C PHE A 78 22.85 0.49 5.24
N LYS A 79 22.73 0.76 6.55
CA LYS A 79 23.92 0.81 7.43
C LYS A 79 24.33 -0.59 7.85
N ASN A 80 23.34 -1.46 8.09
CA ASN A 80 23.57 -2.88 8.31
C ASN A 80 22.46 -3.73 7.70
N ILE A 81 22.75 -4.31 6.53
CA ILE A 81 21.81 -5.18 5.80
C ILE A 81 21.40 -6.45 6.57
N ASN A 82 22.12 -6.81 7.63
CA ASN A 82 21.83 -8.01 8.43
C ASN A 82 20.86 -7.76 9.59
N LEU A 83 20.30 -6.55 9.72
CA LEU A 83 19.29 -6.20 10.72
C LEU A 83 17.90 -6.17 10.09
N PHE A 84 16.92 -6.84 10.70
CA PHE A 84 15.53 -6.82 10.21
C PHE A 84 14.92 -5.42 10.19
N SER A 85 15.26 -4.58 11.17
CA SER A 85 14.78 -3.20 11.25
C SER A 85 15.18 -2.34 10.05
N GLU A 86 16.29 -2.65 9.39
CA GLU A 86 16.72 -1.93 8.18
C GLU A 86 15.91 -2.32 6.94
N HIS A 87 15.19 -3.44 6.98
CA HIS A 87 14.23 -3.82 5.95
C HIS A 87 12.79 -3.42 6.31
N SER A 88 12.57 -2.94 7.53
CA SER A 88 11.27 -2.49 8.04
C SER A 88 11.04 -0.99 7.77
N TYR A 89 10.02 -0.39 8.39
CA TYR A 89 9.76 1.04 8.34
C TYR A 89 10.92 1.85 8.94
N PRO A 90 11.19 3.06 8.43
CA PRO A 90 12.30 3.87 8.91
C PRO A 90 12.03 4.39 10.33
N PRO A 91 13.07 4.65 11.15
CA PRO A 91 12.91 5.33 12.43
C PRO A 91 12.28 6.72 12.24
N ALA A 92 11.48 7.17 13.22
CA ALA A 92 10.69 8.40 13.12
C ALA A 92 11.50 9.64 12.70
N ASN A 93 12.72 9.80 13.19
CA ASN A 93 13.57 10.95 12.86
C ASN A 93 14.07 10.98 11.40
N PHE A 94 13.88 9.91 10.63
CA PHE A 94 14.19 9.84 9.19
C PHE A 94 12.93 9.84 8.31
N VAL A 95 11.74 9.92 8.93
CA VAL A 95 10.47 9.94 8.22
C VAL A 95 10.17 11.34 7.72
N GLY A 96 10.25 11.54 6.41
CA GLY A 96 9.73 12.72 5.73
C GLY A 96 8.24 12.63 5.41
N PHE A 97 7.73 13.61 4.67
CA PHE A 97 6.32 13.69 4.28
C PHE A 97 6.03 12.83 3.04
N ASN A 98 5.05 11.93 3.10
CA ASN A 98 4.61 11.10 1.98
C ASN A 98 3.10 10.86 2.00
N ARG A 99 2.56 10.26 0.93
CA ARG A 99 1.13 10.01 0.69
C ARG A 99 0.35 9.42 1.87
N CYS A 100 0.97 8.60 2.72
CA CYS A 100 0.28 7.92 3.82
C CYS A 100 0.81 8.31 5.19
N ASN A 101 1.70 9.32 5.27
CA ASN A 101 2.31 9.66 6.55
C ASN A 101 2.77 11.13 6.62
N PHE A 102 2.60 11.71 7.80
CA PHE A 102 3.25 12.97 8.19
C PHE A 102 4.71 12.75 8.60
N PRO A 103 5.56 13.79 8.61
CA PRO A 103 6.89 13.69 9.19
C PRO A 103 6.86 13.10 10.60
N LYS A 104 7.87 12.31 10.94
CA LYS A 104 7.99 11.61 12.24
C LYS A 104 6.90 10.56 12.54
N SER A 105 6.00 10.27 11.61
CA SER A 105 4.98 9.23 11.74
C SER A 105 5.31 8.06 10.81
N PRO A 106 6.13 7.08 11.22
CA PRO A 106 6.57 6.03 10.32
C PRO A 106 5.42 5.14 9.85
N VAL A 107 5.55 4.64 8.61
CA VAL A 107 4.66 3.64 8.01
C VAL A 107 5.52 2.63 7.26
N PHE A 108 5.11 1.36 7.28
CA PHE A 108 5.74 0.33 6.46
C PHE A 108 5.13 0.32 5.06
N TYR A 109 5.84 0.94 4.12
CA TYR A 109 5.50 0.91 2.71
C TYR A 109 5.95 -0.39 2.05
N CYS A 110 5.03 -1.02 1.33
CA CYS A 110 5.24 -2.25 0.58
C CYS A 110 4.26 -2.34 -0.60
N SER A 111 4.38 -3.40 -1.39
CA SER A 111 3.54 -3.66 -2.55
C SER A 111 3.16 -5.14 -2.63
N ASP A 112 2.15 -5.45 -3.45
CA ASP A 112 1.65 -6.81 -3.64
C ASP A 112 2.63 -7.72 -4.39
N ASN A 113 3.55 -7.16 -5.17
CA ASN A 113 4.51 -7.91 -5.97
C ASN A 113 5.90 -7.23 -5.98
N PRO A 114 6.98 -7.98 -6.26
CA PRO A 114 8.34 -7.46 -6.13
C PRO A 114 8.67 -6.40 -7.18
N LEU A 115 8.05 -6.43 -8.37
CA LEU A 115 8.31 -5.43 -9.41
C LEU A 115 7.68 -4.09 -9.05
N THR A 116 6.43 -4.08 -8.59
CA THR A 116 5.79 -2.85 -8.09
C THR A 116 6.63 -2.25 -6.96
N ALA A 117 7.08 -3.07 -6.01
CA ALA A 117 7.96 -2.60 -4.93
C ALA A 117 9.27 -1.98 -5.47
N LEU A 118 9.90 -2.59 -6.48
CA LEU A 118 11.09 -2.03 -7.14
C LEU A 118 10.78 -0.71 -7.85
N THR A 119 9.72 -0.66 -8.66
CA THR A 119 9.33 0.54 -9.43
C THR A 119 9.13 1.75 -8.52
N GLU A 120 8.49 1.57 -7.37
CA GLU A 120 8.25 2.64 -6.39
C GLU A 120 9.54 3.27 -5.82
N VAL A 121 10.63 2.50 -5.76
CA VAL A 121 11.94 2.97 -5.29
C VAL A 121 12.80 3.53 -6.43
N ILE A 122 12.72 2.93 -7.62
CA ILE A 122 13.51 3.37 -8.78
C ILE A 122 13.08 4.78 -9.23
N ARG A 123 11.75 5.00 -9.33
CA ARG A 123 11.12 6.22 -9.87
C ARG A 123 11.68 6.57 -11.26
N ASN A 124 11.56 7.83 -11.69
CA ASN A 124 12.06 8.32 -13.00
C ASN A 124 13.59 8.57 -13.03
N GLY A 125 14.37 7.97 -12.12
CA GLY A 125 15.81 8.20 -12.00
C GLY A 125 16.68 7.28 -12.87
N ASN A 126 17.97 7.59 -12.97
CA ASN A 126 18.95 6.67 -13.54
C ASN A 126 18.98 5.38 -12.70
N HIS A 127 18.70 4.24 -13.33
CA HIS A 127 18.55 2.94 -12.70
C HIS A 127 19.71 1.99 -12.98
N LYS A 128 20.59 2.33 -13.94
CA LYS A 128 21.72 1.50 -14.30
C LYS A 128 22.66 1.32 -13.11
N GLU A 129 23.11 0.08 -12.91
CA GLU A 129 24.09 -0.31 -11.87
C GLU A 129 23.62 -0.13 -10.42
N ARG A 130 22.35 0.22 -10.19
CA ARG A 130 21.77 0.28 -8.85
C ARG A 130 21.42 -1.12 -8.37
N LYS A 131 21.78 -1.39 -7.11
CA LYS A 131 21.43 -2.63 -6.41
C LYS A 131 20.33 -2.34 -5.40
N PHE A 132 19.38 -3.24 -5.31
CA PHE A 132 18.25 -3.16 -4.41
C PHE A 132 18.16 -4.43 -3.59
N CYS A 133 17.76 -4.30 -2.34
CA CYS A 133 17.30 -5.42 -1.55
C CYS A 133 15.78 -5.47 -1.62
N VAL A 134 15.23 -6.57 -2.13
CA VAL A 134 13.80 -6.88 -2.06
C VAL A 134 13.59 -7.89 -0.95
N SER A 135 12.78 -7.51 0.03
CA SER A 135 12.36 -8.36 1.14
C SER A 135 10.92 -8.82 0.94
N LYS A 136 10.65 -10.08 1.27
CA LYS A 136 9.29 -10.63 1.31
C LYS A 136 8.87 -10.84 2.75
N TRP A 137 7.67 -10.39 3.07
CA TRP A 137 7.08 -10.46 4.41
C TRP A 137 5.85 -11.36 4.41
N GLU A 138 5.51 -11.86 5.58
CA GLU A 138 4.27 -12.57 5.85
C GLU A 138 3.64 -12.05 7.14
N ILE A 139 2.32 -12.21 7.23
CA ILE A 139 1.58 -12.08 8.49
C ILE A 139 1.70 -13.41 9.23
N ILE A 140 2.05 -13.35 10.51
CA ILE A 140 2.22 -14.52 11.37
C ILE A 140 0.85 -15.17 11.55
N ASP A 141 0.80 -16.48 11.35
CA ASP A 141 -0.43 -17.26 11.46
C ASP A 141 -0.88 -17.39 12.92
N ILE A 142 -1.74 -16.45 13.35
CA ILE A 142 -2.39 -16.43 14.66
C ILE A 142 -3.89 -16.14 14.49
N GLU A 143 -4.71 -16.48 15.48
CA GLU A 143 -6.18 -16.35 15.39
C GLU A 143 -6.71 -14.91 15.53
N GLN A 144 -5.84 -13.93 15.72
CA GLN A 144 -6.21 -12.53 15.87
C GLN A 144 -6.58 -11.91 14.52
N GLU A 145 -7.76 -11.31 14.44
CA GLU A 145 -8.20 -10.52 13.30
C GLU A 145 -7.44 -9.18 13.21
N PHE A 146 -7.35 -8.65 12.00
CA PHE A 146 -6.83 -7.32 11.72
C PHE A 146 -7.72 -6.56 10.74
N VAL A 147 -7.59 -5.23 10.73
CA VAL A 147 -8.42 -4.33 9.94
C VAL A 147 -7.70 -3.95 8.65
N PHE A 148 -8.38 -4.17 7.54
CA PHE A 148 -7.93 -3.84 6.20
C PHE A 148 -8.86 -2.81 5.57
N GLN A 149 -8.28 -1.81 4.94
CA GLN A 149 -8.99 -0.78 4.19
C GLN A 149 -8.37 -0.62 2.80
N THR A 150 -9.18 -0.28 1.79
CA THR A 150 -8.68 0.04 0.46
C THR A 150 -9.05 1.44 0.01
N PHE A 151 -8.22 2.00 -0.88
CA PHE A 151 -8.45 3.23 -1.63
C PHE A 151 -8.48 2.93 -3.14
N LEU A 152 -9.23 1.90 -3.55
CA LEU A 152 -9.23 1.36 -4.93
C LEU A 152 -10.36 1.89 -5.83
N HIS A 153 -11.16 2.86 -5.36
CA HIS A 153 -12.31 3.34 -6.15
C HIS A 153 -11.94 4.39 -7.20
N SER A 154 -10.65 4.72 -7.33
CA SER A 154 -10.12 5.48 -8.46
C SER A 154 -10.16 4.68 -9.76
N GLU A 155 -9.63 5.27 -10.83
CA GLU A 155 -9.28 4.54 -12.04
C GLU A 155 -8.20 3.49 -11.73
N LEU A 156 -8.33 2.31 -12.33
CA LEU A 156 -7.39 1.19 -12.25
C LEU A 156 -7.10 0.73 -13.67
N ASP A 157 -5.90 0.21 -13.91
CA ASP A 157 -5.60 -0.44 -15.18
C ASP A 157 -6.41 -1.73 -15.34
N ASN A 158 -6.76 -2.10 -16.57
CA ASN A 158 -7.51 -3.33 -16.86
C ASN A 158 -6.76 -4.60 -16.46
N GLU A 159 -5.42 -4.54 -16.36
CA GLU A 159 -4.57 -5.63 -15.88
C GLU A 159 -4.50 -5.69 -14.34
N ASN A 160 -5.07 -4.72 -13.62
CA ASN A 160 -5.04 -4.72 -12.16
C ASN A 160 -5.93 -5.84 -11.60
N VAL A 161 -5.29 -6.87 -11.05
CA VAL A 161 -5.95 -8.06 -10.51
C VAL A 161 -6.82 -7.79 -9.29
N PHE A 162 -6.76 -6.58 -8.71
CA PHE A 162 -7.56 -6.16 -7.55
C PHE A 162 -8.80 -5.34 -7.92
N ALA A 163 -9.07 -5.13 -9.22
CA ALA A 163 -10.25 -4.39 -9.67
C ALA A 163 -11.58 -4.99 -9.16
N PHE A 164 -11.63 -6.30 -8.91
CA PHE A 164 -12.81 -6.96 -8.35
C PHE A 164 -13.17 -6.47 -6.93
N LEU A 165 -12.18 -6.00 -6.14
CA LEU A 165 -12.42 -5.50 -4.78
C LEU A 165 -13.34 -4.28 -4.78
N LYS A 166 -13.22 -3.41 -5.79
CA LYS A 166 -14.05 -2.19 -5.94
C LYS A 166 -15.53 -2.54 -6.01
N GLN A 167 -15.88 -3.57 -6.77
CA GLN A 167 -17.27 -4.00 -6.92
C GLN A 167 -17.76 -4.69 -5.65
N ALA A 168 -16.96 -5.59 -5.08
CA ALA A 168 -17.30 -6.28 -3.84
C ALA A 168 -17.53 -5.30 -2.67
N GLU A 169 -16.78 -4.20 -2.61
CA GLU A 169 -16.93 -3.16 -1.59
C GLU A 169 -18.25 -2.38 -1.72
N LEU A 170 -18.64 -2.01 -2.94
CA LEU A 170 -19.95 -1.36 -3.17
C LEU A 170 -21.13 -2.29 -2.86
N GLU A 171 -20.99 -3.58 -3.12
CA GLU A 171 -22.01 -4.58 -2.81
C GLU A 171 -22.21 -4.74 -1.30
N GLN A 172 -21.12 -4.65 -0.53
CA GLN A 172 -21.11 -4.78 0.94
C GLN A 172 -21.52 -3.51 1.68
N LEU A 173 -21.64 -2.36 0.99
CA LEU A 173 -21.87 -1.05 1.60
C LEU A 173 -23.16 -0.97 2.45
N ASP A 174 -24.18 -1.76 2.10
CA ASP A 174 -25.48 -1.77 2.79
C ASP A 174 -25.55 -2.80 3.94
N GLN A 175 -24.53 -3.68 4.05
CA GLN A 175 -24.52 -4.74 5.07
C GLN A 175 -24.56 -4.22 6.51
N PRO A 176 -23.82 -3.15 6.89
CA PRO A 176 -23.90 -2.59 8.24
C PRO A 176 -25.29 -2.03 8.61
N PHE A 177 -26.16 -1.82 7.62
CA PHE A 177 -27.51 -1.28 7.78
C PHE A 177 -28.58 -2.36 7.66
N ASP A 178 -28.23 -3.64 7.82
CA ASP A 178 -29.10 -4.80 7.56
C ASP A 178 -29.72 -4.80 6.15
N ASN A 179 -29.05 -4.19 5.17
CA ASN A 179 -29.57 -3.95 3.83
C ASN A 179 -30.84 -3.07 3.79
N LYS A 180 -30.91 -2.05 4.66
CA LYS A 180 -32.07 -1.14 4.80
C LYS A 180 -31.73 0.32 4.45
N LEU A 181 -30.52 0.63 4.00
CA LEU A 181 -30.12 2.01 3.68
C LEU A 181 -30.91 2.59 2.49
N GLY A 182 -31.28 1.72 1.55
CA GLY A 182 -31.99 2.06 0.31
C GLY A 182 -31.04 2.52 -0.80
N GLU A 183 -31.42 2.24 -2.05
CA GLU A 183 -30.54 2.39 -3.24
C GLU A 183 -30.02 3.82 -3.45
N ASP A 184 -30.84 4.84 -3.21
CA ASP A 184 -30.43 6.24 -3.42
C ASP A 184 -29.34 6.69 -2.42
N LYS A 185 -29.45 6.28 -1.15
CA LYS A 185 -28.43 6.58 -0.13
C LYS A 185 -27.18 5.73 -0.29
N LYS A 186 -27.35 4.46 -0.69
CA LYS A 186 -26.22 3.60 -1.08
C LYS A 186 -25.43 4.22 -2.23
N ALA A 187 -26.11 4.74 -3.25
CA ALA A 187 -25.49 5.48 -4.33
C ALA A 187 -24.81 6.77 -3.86
N GLY A 188 -25.41 7.49 -2.90
CA GLY A 188 -24.80 8.65 -2.25
C GLY A 188 -23.48 8.32 -1.55
N LEU A 189 -23.46 7.29 -0.70
CA LEU A 189 -22.24 6.83 -0.04
C LEU A 189 -21.18 6.36 -1.03
N ALA A 190 -21.58 5.61 -2.06
CA ALA A 190 -20.68 5.17 -3.12
C ALA A 190 -20.01 6.34 -3.86
N GLU A 191 -20.73 7.45 -4.06
CA GLU A 191 -20.19 8.66 -4.67
C GLU A 191 -19.14 9.33 -3.78
N LEU A 192 -19.39 9.41 -2.46
CA LEU A 192 -18.42 9.93 -1.50
C LEU A 192 -17.15 9.08 -1.43
N ILE A 193 -17.29 7.74 -1.39
CA ILE A 193 -16.13 6.82 -1.40
C ILE A 193 -15.29 7.02 -2.65
N LYS A 194 -15.92 7.10 -3.83
CA LYS A 194 -15.22 7.37 -5.08
C LYS A 194 -14.48 8.70 -5.04
N PHE A 195 -15.09 9.75 -4.49
CA PHE A 195 -14.42 11.04 -4.34
C PHE A 195 -13.19 10.92 -3.43
N LEU A 196 -13.33 10.37 -2.23
CA LEU A 196 -12.23 10.23 -1.26
C LEU A 196 -11.06 9.43 -1.84
N HIS A 197 -11.35 8.30 -2.48
CA HIS A 197 -10.32 7.45 -3.08
C HIS A 197 -9.64 8.13 -4.27
N ASN A 198 -10.38 8.85 -5.12
CA ASN A 198 -9.78 9.63 -6.20
C ASN A 198 -8.89 10.76 -5.68
N SER A 199 -9.36 11.50 -4.66
CA SER A 199 -8.63 12.59 -4.04
C SER A 199 -7.35 12.09 -3.39
N PHE A 200 -7.39 10.94 -2.72
CA PHE A 200 -6.21 10.29 -2.16
C PHE A 200 -5.12 9.98 -3.20
N ILE A 201 -5.51 9.57 -4.41
CA ILE A 201 -4.57 9.20 -5.48
C ILE A 201 -4.08 10.40 -6.28
N LYS A 202 -4.96 11.36 -6.58
CA LYS A 202 -4.66 12.55 -7.38
C LYS A 202 -3.97 13.66 -6.59
N ASP A 203 -3.91 13.52 -5.27
CA ASP A 203 -3.17 14.43 -4.43
C ASP A 203 -1.65 14.35 -4.71
N ASN A 204 -1.12 15.44 -5.27
CA ASN A 204 0.27 15.58 -5.69
C ASN A 204 1.18 16.16 -4.62
N ASN A 205 0.64 16.89 -3.64
CA ASN A 205 1.41 17.47 -2.54
C ASN A 205 1.31 16.66 -1.24
N TYR A 206 0.55 15.57 -1.26
CA TYR A 206 0.35 14.61 -0.17
C TYR A 206 -0.40 15.12 1.07
N SER A 207 -0.84 16.38 1.05
CA SER A 207 -1.54 17.05 2.14
C SER A 207 -2.84 16.33 2.53
N LEU A 208 -3.70 16.08 1.54
CA LEU A 208 -4.99 15.44 1.76
C LEU A 208 -4.84 13.92 1.95
N SER A 209 -4.03 13.27 1.13
CA SER A 209 -3.82 11.83 1.19
C SER A 209 -3.20 11.40 2.52
N ALA A 210 -2.19 12.12 3.02
CA ALA A 210 -1.60 11.84 4.33
C ALA A 210 -2.61 12.04 5.45
N SER A 211 -3.49 13.04 5.36
CA SER A 211 -4.59 13.25 6.32
C SER A 211 -5.57 12.09 6.34
N LEU A 212 -6.02 11.66 5.15
CA LEU A 212 -6.96 10.54 5.00
C LEU A 212 -6.36 9.23 5.55
N ALA A 213 -5.09 8.95 5.23
CA ALA A 213 -4.39 7.78 5.77
C ALA A 213 -4.15 7.88 7.27
N HIS A 214 -3.78 9.07 7.78
CA HIS A 214 -3.51 9.26 9.20
C HIS A 214 -4.77 9.03 10.04
N ARG A 215 -5.91 9.57 9.57
CA ARG A 215 -7.23 9.39 10.21
C ARG A 215 -7.58 7.92 10.43
N THR A 216 -7.19 7.03 9.52
CA THR A 216 -7.56 5.62 9.59
C THR A 216 -6.46 4.75 10.21
N LEU A 217 -5.19 4.93 9.83
CA LEU A 217 -4.05 4.18 10.39
C LEU A 217 -3.77 4.52 11.86
N ASN A 218 -3.99 5.77 12.28
CA ASN A 218 -3.69 6.25 13.64
C ASN A 218 -4.96 6.55 14.44
N ALA A 219 -6.10 5.97 14.03
CA ALA A 219 -7.37 6.18 14.71
C ALA A 219 -7.31 5.72 16.17
N LYS A 220 -7.91 6.49 17.08
CA LYS A 220 -7.87 6.22 18.54
C LYS A 220 -8.98 5.25 18.97
N HIS A 221 -9.19 4.17 18.21
CA HIS A 221 -10.18 3.12 18.48
C HIS A 221 -9.73 1.76 17.93
N ASN A 222 -10.38 0.68 18.35
CA ASN A 222 -10.05 -0.72 17.98
C ASN A 222 -10.43 -1.12 16.54
N LEU A 223 -10.80 -0.15 15.71
CA LEU A 223 -11.06 -0.32 14.28
C LEU A 223 -10.06 0.49 13.44
N ALA A 224 -8.97 0.97 14.05
CA ALA A 224 -7.87 1.57 13.33
C ALA A 224 -7.38 0.59 12.26
N THR A 225 -7.08 1.11 11.08
CA THR A 225 -6.63 0.29 9.96
C THR A 225 -5.22 -0.21 10.22
N ASP A 226 -5.02 -1.52 10.14
CA ASP A 226 -3.70 -2.13 10.23
C ASP A 226 -2.98 -2.08 8.88
N ILE A 227 -3.71 -2.36 7.79
CA ILE A 227 -3.21 -2.38 6.41
C ILE A 227 -4.11 -1.53 5.52
N LEU A 228 -3.56 -0.45 4.96
CA LEU A 228 -4.22 0.40 3.96
C LEU A 228 -3.67 0.11 2.58
N MET A 229 -4.51 -0.36 1.67
CA MET A 229 -4.16 -0.65 0.27
C MET A 229 -4.54 0.50 -0.66
N TYR A 230 -3.70 0.80 -1.64
CA TYR A 230 -3.98 1.82 -2.67
C TYR A 230 -3.27 1.51 -3.99
N PRO A 231 -3.74 2.00 -5.14
CA PRO A 231 -3.09 1.75 -6.43
C PRO A 231 -1.68 2.31 -6.52
N SER A 232 -0.79 1.62 -7.21
CA SER A 232 0.55 2.12 -7.52
C SER A 232 0.50 3.05 -8.74
N VAL A 233 0.69 4.35 -8.51
CA VAL A 233 0.82 5.35 -9.58
C VAL A 233 2.03 5.05 -10.47
N GLN A 234 3.13 4.57 -9.88
CA GLN A 234 4.38 4.33 -10.60
C GLN A 234 4.28 3.16 -11.59
N THR A 235 3.37 2.21 -11.35
CA THR A 235 3.09 1.10 -12.28
C THR A 235 1.88 1.38 -13.17
N LYS A 236 1.51 2.66 -13.35
CA LYS A 236 0.32 3.07 -14.11
C LYS A 236 -0.94 2.33 -13.63
N TYR A 237 -1.08 2.15 -12.31
CA TYR A 237 -2.20 1.48 -11.65
C TYR A 237 -2.35 -0.03 -11.93
N LYS A 238 -1.30 -0.71 -12.41
CA LYS A 238 -1.31 -2.18 -12.61
C LYS A 238 -1.15 -2.96 -11.31
N GLY A 239 -0.27 -2.49 -10.41
CA GLY A 239 -0.09 -3.06 -9.08
C GLY A 239 -0.72 -2.22 -7.98
N VAL A 240 -0.60 -2.68 -6.73
CA VAL A 240 -1.05 -1.96 -5.54
C VAL A 240 0.07 -1.81 -4.53
N ASN A 241 0.02 -0.72 -3.79
CA ASN A 241 0.84 -0.46 -2.63
C ASN A 241 0.03 -0.70 -1.36
N MET A 242 0.75 -0.92 -0.28
CA MET A 242 0.21 -1.05 1.06
C MET A 242 1.01 -0.17 2.02
N ALA A 243 0.29 0.54 2.87
CA ALA A 243 0.78 1.29 4.02
C ALA A 243 0.33 0.54 5.27
N ILE A 244 1.30 0.00 6.03
CA ILE A 244 1.03 -0.82 7.20
C ILE A 244 1.48 -0.10 8.47
N HIS A 245 0.61 -0.13 9.49
CA HIS A 245 0.90 0.51 10.77
C HIS A 245 2.11 -0.16 11.47
N PRO A 246 3.07 0.62 12.02
CA PRO A 246 4.28 0.09 12.69
C PRO A 246 4.02 -1.00 13.73
N ASN A 247 3.05 -0.79 14.62
CA ASN A 247 2.72 -1.78 15.65
C ASN A 247 2.19 -3.09 15.04
N PHE A 248 1.51 -3.05 13.89
CA PHE A 248 1.10 -4.28 13.22
C PHE A 248 2.31 -5.01 12.65
N VAL A 249 3.25 -4.29 12.04
CA VAL A 249 4.50 -4.89 11.53
C VAL A 249 5.29 -5.57 12.64
N ASP A 250 5.47 -4.90 13.77
CA ASP A 250 6.28 -5.43 14.88
C ASP A 250 5.64 -6.63 15.56
N ASN A 251 4.31 -6.66 15.68
CA ASN A 251 3.60 -7.70 16.43
C ASN A 251 3.09 -8.85 15.57
N MET A 252 2.76 -8.58 14.31
CA MET A 252 1.99 -9.49 13.46
C MET A 252 2.73 -9.89 12.19
N MET A 253 3.89 -9.30 11.88
CA MET A 253 4.60 -9.61 10.66
C MET A 253 6.00 -10.14 10.92
N ARG A 254 6.50 -10.91 9.96
CA ARG A 254 7.92 -11.27 9.90
C ARG A 254 8.39 -11.33 8.46
N VAL A 255 9.65 -11.02 8.27
CA VAL A 255 10.32 -11.22 6.99
C VAL A 255 10.54 -12.72 6.76
N GLN A 256 10.28 -13.18 5.54
CA GLN A 256 10.49 -14.57 5.11
C GLN A 256 11.80 -14.72 4.34
N ARG A 257 12.08 -13.80 3.41
CA ARG A 257 13.13 -13.94 2.39
C ARG A 257 13.69 -12.60 1.98
N PHE A 258 14.92 -12.62 1.46
CA PHE A 258 15.58 -11.46 0.87
C PHE A 258 16.21 -11.81 -0.47
N TYR A 259 16.26 -10.83 -1.36
CA TYR A 259 16.89 -10.91 -2.67
C TYR A 259 17.70 -9.64 -2.93
N ILE A 260 18.95 -9.79 -3.40
CA ILE A 260 19.71 -8.67 -3.96
C ILE A 260 19.52 -8.67 -5.46
N ILE A 261 18.97 -7.58 -5.96
CA ILE A 261 18.58 -7.41 -7.36
C ILE A 261 19.35 -6.23 -7.95
N GLU A 262 19.92 -6.47 -9.12
CA GLU A 262 20.62 -5.50 -9.96
C GLU A 262 19.76 -5.20 -11.18
N ILE A 263 19.59 -3.92 -11.50
CA ILE A 263 18.77 -3.49 -12.64
C ILE A 263 19.69 -3.19 -13.81
N GLU A 264 19.56 -3.99 -14.87
CA GLU A 264 20.29 -3.81 -16.12
C GLU A 264 19.55 -2.81 -17.01
N ASN A 265 18.23 -2.95 -17.10
CA ASN A 265 17.36 -2.13 -17.91
C ASN A 265 15.94 -2.10 -17.32
N TYR A 266 15.25 -0.96 -17.44
CA TYR A 266 13.85 -0.83 -17.07
C TYR A 266 13.12 0.08 -18.07
N SER A 267 12.07 -0.45 -18.69
CA SER A 267 11.19 0.29 -19.58
C SER A 267 9.91 0.68 -18.84
N ILE A 268 9.79 1.97 -18.49
CA ILE A 268 8.60 2.52 -17.82
C ILE A 268 7.32 2.28 -18.66
N ASP A 269 7.42 2.38 -19.99
CA ASP A 269 6.25 2.26 -20.85
C ASP A 269 5.71 0.85 -20.97
N SER A 270 6.60 -0.14 -21.06
CA SER A 270 6.22 -1.55 -21.14
C SER A 270 6.11 -2.24 -19.79
N GLY A 271 6.62 -1.62 -18.72
CA GLY A 271 6.77 -2.25 -17.40
C GLY A 271 7.80 -3.38 -17.38
N LYS A 272 8.55 -3.58 -18.46
CA LYS A 272 9.53 -4.67 -18.58
C LYS A 272 10.80 -4.33 -17.83
N PHE A 273 11.23 -5.30 -17.03
CA PHE A 273 12.50 -5.28 -16.32
C PHE A 273 13.49 -6.21 -17.01
N GLU A 274 14.76 -5.82 -17.00
CA GLU A 274 15.91 -6.72 -17.13
C GLU A 274 16.69 -6.61 -15.82
N ILE A 275 16.65 -7.68 -15.04
CA ILE A 275 17.26 -7.76 -13.71
C ILE A 275 18.18 -8.96 -13.57
N THR A 276 19.22 -8.80 -12.76
CA THR A 276 20.06 -9.90 -12.30
C THR A 276 19.88 -10.03 -10.80
N ILE A 277 19.52 -11.21 -10.32
CA ILE A 277 19.50 -11.48 -8.89
C ILE A 277 20.87 -12.05 -8.54
N SER A 278 21.62 -11.35 -7.69
CA SER A 278 22.99 -11.75 -7.35
C SER A 278 23.08 -12.54 -6.06
N LYS A 279 22.16 -12.30 -5.11
CA LYS A 279 22.09 -13.04 -3.83
C LYS A 279 20.66 -13.27 -3.39
N TYR A 280 20.47 -14.29 -2.56
CA TYR A 280 19.29 -14.45 -1.73
C TYR A 280 19.70 -14.71 -0.29
N ALA A 281 18.79 -14.57 0.67
CA ALA A 281 19.07 -14.93 2.05
C ALA A 281 17.94 -15.71 2.70
N ASP A 282 18.35 -16.65 3.54
CA ASP A 282 17.51 -17.36 4.47
C ASP A 282 17.62 -16.75 5.87
N ILE A 283 16.59 -16.98 6.67
CA ILE A 283 16.56 -16.61 8.08
C ILE A 283 16.71 -17.88 8.90
N VAL A 284 17.79 -17.95 9.68
CA VAL A 284 17.98 -19.03 10.66
C VAL A 284 17.95 -18.41 12.05
N LYS A 285 16.89 -18.73 12.80
CA LYS A 285 16.56 -18.07 14.07
C LYS A 285 16.39 -16.55 13.83
N ASN A 286 17.29 -15.74 14.39
CA ASN A 286 17.24 -14.27 14.31
C ASN A 286 18.39 -13.68 13.49
N ARG A 287 18.93 -14.45 12.53
CA ARG A 287 20.07 -14.05 11.72
C ARG A 287 19.80 -14.26 10.23
N ILE A 288 20.24 -13.29 9.43
CA ILE A 288 20.17 -13.31 7.98
C ILE A 288 21.43 -13.96 7.43
N TYR A 289 21.28 -15.00 6.62
CA TYR A 289 22.38 -15.71 5.97
C TYR A 289 22.30 -15.53 4.47
N TRP A 290 23.10 -14.60 3.95
CA TRP A 290 23.23 -14.34 2.52
C TRP A 290 23.96 -15.48 1.81
N ARG A 291 23.44 -15.85 0.65
CA ARG A 291 23.96 -16.90 -0.22
C ARG A 291 24.11 -16.36 -1.63
N ASP A 292 25.23 -16.72 -2.26
CA ASP A 292 25.40 -16.51 -3.69
C ASP A 292 24.51 -17.50 -4.44
N ILE A 293 23.93 -17.05 -5.56
CA ILE A 293 23.03 -17.86 -6.35
C ILE A 293 23.83 -18.88 -7.14
N LYS A 294 23.47 -20.16 -6.98
CA LYS A 294 24.02 -21.27 -7.74
C LYS A 294 22.92 -21.87 -8.60
N PRO A 295 23.17 -22.16 -9.89
CA PRO A 295 22.17 -22.77 -10.76
C PRO A 295 21.55 -24.02 -10.14
N GLU A 296 22.31 -24.86 -9.45
CA GLU A 296 21.88 -26.10 -8.82
C GLU A 296 21.10 -25.95 -7.51
N ASP A 297 20.92 -24.73 -6.99
CA ASP A 297 20.21 -24.48 -5.74
C ASP A 297 18.68 -24.61 -5.93
N GLU A 298 18.16 -25.80 -5.66
CA GLU A 298 16.72 -26.11 -5.78
C GLU A 298 15.85 -25.23 -4.88
N LEU A 299 16.34 -24.85 -3.70
CA LEU A 299 15.59 -24.04 -2.75
C LEU A 299 15.44 -22.61 -3.29
N TYR A 300 16.53 -22.03 -3.77
CA TYR A 300 16.50 -20.73 -4.46
C TYR A 300 15.54 -20.76 -5.66
N ARG A 301 15.65 -21.76 -6.54
CA ARG A 301 14.74 -21.89 -7.69
C ARG A 301 13.27 -21.92 -7.27
N LYS A 302 12.95 -22.70 -6.23
CA LYS A 302 11.58 -22.77 -5.68
C LYS A 302 11.09 -21.42 -5.18
N TYR A 303 11.91 -20.69 -4.43
CA TYR A 303 11.56 -19.36 -3.91
C TYR A 303 11.38 -18.34 -5.01
N LEU A 304 12.30 -18.34 -5.96
CA LEU A 304 12.26 -17.46 -7.12
C LEU A 304 10.99 -17.68 -7.95
N ILE A 305 10.70 -18.95 -8.26
CA ILE A 305 9.50 -19.32 -9.02
C ILE A 305 8.24 -18.86 -8.29
N LYS A 306 8.21 -19.04 -6.96
CA LYS A 306 7.06 -18.66 -6.14
C LYS A 306 6.86 -17.15 -6.07
N ASP A 307 7.94 -16.39 -5.87
CA ASP A 307 7.86 -14.96 -5.55
C ASP A 307 7.89 -14.07 -6.79
N PHE A 308 8.48 -14.54 -7.89
CA PHE A 308 8.64 -13.80 -9.15
C PHE A 308 7.89 -14.46 -10.32
N LYS A 309 6.89 -15.32 -10.02
CA LYS A 309 6.08 -16.06 -11.01
C LYS A 309 5.59 -15.16 -12.16
N HIS A 310 4.96 -14.05 -11.81
CA HIS A 310 4.36 -13.12 -12.77
C HIS A 310 5.38 -12.51 -13.73
N ILE A 311 6.65 -12.40 -13.32
CA ILE A 311 7.73 -11.88 -14.18
C ILE A 311 8.14 -12.93 -15.20
N MET A 312 8.27 -14.19 -14.77
CA MET A 312 8.69 -15.27 -15.65
C MET A 312 7.69 -15.51 -16.77
N GLU A 313 6.39 -15.36 -16.48
CA GLU A 313 5.31 -15.50 -17.46
C GLU A 313 5.35 -14.42 -18.55
N GLN A 314 6.05 -13.29 -18.32
CA GLN A 314 6.19 -12.18 -19.27
C GLN A 314 7.40 -12.30 -20.22
N GLY A 315 8.06 -13.47 -20.26
CA GLY A 315 9.16 -13.75 -21.20
C GLY A 315 10.53 -13.25 -20.73
N PHE A 316 10.75 -13.22 -19.41
CA PHE A 316 11.98 -12.75 -18.82
C PHE A 316 13.15 -13.75 -19.00
N THR A 317 14.33 -13.25 -19.40
CA THR A 317 15.53 -14.06 -19.61
C THR A 317 16.47 -13.96 -18.41
N TRP A 318 16.77 -15.09 -17.76
CA TRP A 318 17.67 -15.15 -16.62
C TRP A 318 19.14 -14.97 -17.02
N LYS A 319 19.85 -14.06 -16.35
CA LYS A 319 21.31 -14.10 -16.28
C LYS A 319 21.72 -14.51 -14.88
N PHE A 320 22.32 -15.69 -14.79
CA PHE A 320 23.08 -16.05 -13.60
C PHE A 320 24.41 -15.33 -13.69
N ASN A 321 24.90 -14.80 -12.57
CA ASN A 321 26.32 -14.49 -12.47
C ASN A 321 27.06 -15.83 -12.54
N GLU A 322 27.33 -16.31 -13.76
CA GLU A 322 28.32 -17.35 -13.97
C GLU A 322 29.63 -16.76 -13.47
N ILE A 323 30.01 -17.14 -12.25
CA ILE A 323 31.36 -16.93 -11.76
C ILE A 323 32.24 -17.64 -12.79
N LYS A 324 32.86 -16.88 -13.69
CA LYS A 324 33.95 -17.38 -14.51
C LYS A 324 34.98 -17.92 -13.53
N LYS A 325 35.09 -19.25 -13.49
CA LYS A 325 36.03 -19.99 -12.64
C LYS A 325 37.46 -19.52 -12.86
#